data_AF-A0A7X2L4H6-F1
#
_entry.id   AF-A0A7X2L4H6-F1
#
_cell.length_a   1.000
_cell.length_b   1.000
_cell.length_c   1.000
_cell.angle_alpha   90.00
_cell.angle_beta   90.00
_cell.angle_gamma   90.00
#
_symmetry.space_group_name_H-M   'P 1'
#
loop_
_entity.id
_entity.type
_entity.pdbx_description
1 polymer ?
#
loop_
_entity_poly.entity_id
_entity_poly.type
_entity_poly.pdbx_seq_one_letter_code
_entity_poly.pdbx_strand_id
1 'polypeptide(L)'
;MSKKVYVWLVLAAIILVTTGSVLYFSNHDRSLKYFVIDEGLYQGDKRYIRQTNNLAAINLGKQIGVTDEKQQVYEITGLDSDSWICSRTDGIESVFRETKTPYLIPEKFKANKLLIKDEGALGGKQVIISQKDIIERILSDMKDENLVKTPDTEQISSIKQVNLYSEDYPGIYFILYLLHDESNGYCFLLESGTQTTWKIGHELMKQIM
;
A
#
# COMPACT_ATOMS: atom_id res chain seq x y z
N MET A 1 4.32 -19.93 60.53
CA MET A 1 4.34 -18.59 59.93
C MET A 1 3.27 -17.75 60.61
N SER A 2 3.58 -16.58 61.18
CA SER A 2 2.59 -15.82 61.97
C SER A 2 1.56 -15.15 61.05
N LYS A 3 0.31 -15.01 61.51
CA LYS A 3 -0.77 -14.34 60.74
C LYS A 3 -0.36 -12.96 60.22
N LYS A 4 0.52 -12.25 60.95
CA LYS A 4 1.04 -10.93 60.55
C LYS A 4 1.90 -11.00 59.28
N VAL A 5 2.74 -12.02 59.15
CA VAL A 5 3.61 -12.20 57.96
C VAL A 5 2.78 -12.51 56.71
N TYR A 6 1.71 -13.29 56.85
CA TYR A 6 0.81 -13.60 55.74
C TYR A 6 0.08 -12.36 55.22
N VAL A 7 -0.41 -11.49 56.12
CA VAL A 7 -1.08 -10.23 55.74
C VAL A 7 -0.14 -9.31 54.97
N TRP A 8 1.12 -9.18 55.38
CA TRP A 8 2.11 -8.35 54.68
C TRP A 8 2.45 -8.88 53.29
N LEU A 9 2.53 -10.19 53.10
CA LEU A 9 2.79 -10.79 51.79
C LEU A 9 1.62 -10.59 50.81
N VAL A 10 0.38 -10.71 51.28
CA VAL A 10 -0.81 -10.46 50.45
C VAL A 10 -0.88 -8.99 50.05
N LEU A 11 -0.62 -8.07 50.97
CA LEU A 11 -0.55 -6.63 50.67
C LEU A 11 0.54 -6.30 49.65
N ALA A 12 1.73 -6.88 49.79
CA ALA A 12 2.82 -6.69 48.83
C ALA A 12 2.43 -7.20 47.43
N ALA A 13 1.78 -8.37 47.34
CA ALA A 13 1.33 -8.92 46.06
C ALA A 13 0.26 -8.04 45.38
N ILE A 14 -0.71 -7.51 46.15
CA ILE A 14 -1.75 -6.61 45.61
C ILE A 14 -1.12 -5.31 45.09
N ILE A 15 -0.16 -4.73 45.81
CA ILE A 15 0.55 -3.52 45.38
C ILE A 15 1.34 -3.79 44.09
N LEU A 16 2.01 -4.94 43.99
CA LEU A 16 2.78 -5.33 42.81
C LEU A 16 1.90 -5.54 41.57
N VAL A 17 0.74 -6.19 41.75
CA VAL A 17 -0.24 -6.38 40.67
C VAL A 17 -0.83 -5.05 40.24
N THR A 18 -1.22 -4.18 41.18
CA THR A 18 -1.84 -2.89 40.84
C THR A 18 -0.85 -1.92 40.21
N THR A 19 0.39 -1.81 40.70
CA THR A 19 1.44 -1.00 40.07
C THR A 19 1.87 -1.55 38.70
N GLY A 20 2.01 -2.88 38.56
CA GLY A 20 2.27 -3.51 37.27
C GLY A 20 1.15 -3.25 36.25
N SER A 21 -0.11 -3.29 36.70
CA SER A 21 -1.28 -2.98 35.87
C SER A 21 -1.32 -1.52 35.44
N VAL A 22 -1.09 -0.59 36.38
CA VAL A 22 -1.11 0.86 36.10
C VAL A 22 0.04 1.25 35.15
N LEU A 23 1.23 0.68 35.31
CA LEU A 23 2.34 0.88 34.37
C LEU A 23 2.05 0.29 32.99
N TYR A 24 1.36 -0.85 32.92
CA TYR A 24 0.92 -1.45 31.66
C TYR A 24 -0.12 -0.56 30.94
N PHE A 25 -1.11 -0.02 31.66
CA PHE A 25 -2.10 0.90 31.11
C PHE A 25 -1.49 2.26 30.73
N SER A 26 -0.58 2.81 31.54
CA SER A 26 0.10 4.08 31.25
C SER A 26 0.99 4.03 30.00
N ASN A 27 1.58 2.87 29.69
CA ASN A 27 2.33 2.68 28.44
C ASN A 27 1.42 2.49 27.21
N HIS A 28 0.17 2.05 27.40
CA HIS A 28 -0.80 1.95 26.30
C HIS A 28 -1.32 3.32 25.84
N ASP A 29 -1.36 4.31 26.72
CA ASP A 29 -1.79 5.68 26.39
C ASP A 29 -0.73 6.47 25.58
N ARG A 30 0.51 5.97 25.51
CA ARG A 30 1.56 6.49 24.61
C ARG A 30 1.44 6.01 23.15
N SER A 31 0.38 5.26 22.81
CA SER A 31 0.18 4.70 21.47
C SER A 31 -0.34 5.71 20.44
N LEU A 32 -0.97 6.80 20.89
CA LEU A 32 -1.41 7.92 20.05
C LEU A 32 -0.21 8.74 19.59
N LYS A 33 0.38 8.35 18.46
CA LYS A 33 1.57 8.99 17.89
C LYS A 33 1.25 9.87 16.68
N TYR A 34 0.02 9.77 16.18
CA TYR A 34 -0.42 10.44 14.96
C TYR A 34 -1.79 11.10 15.14
N PHE A 35 -1.98 12.26 14.51
CA PHE A 35 -3.28 12.94 14.40
C PHE A 35 -3.76 12.94 12.96
N VAL A 36 -5.04 12.64 12.73
CA VAL A 36 -5.69 12.74 11.42
C VAL A 36 -6.25 14.16 11.24
N ILE A 37 -5.83 14.84 10.17
CA ILE A 37 -6.40 16.13 9.78
C ILE A 37 -6.64 16.11 8.27
N ASP A 38 -7.89 16.35 7.86
CA ASP A 38 -8.44 16.14 6.53
C ASP A 38 -8.24 14.69 6.05
N GLU A 39 -7.10 14.41 5.42
CA GLU A 39 -6.68 13.07 4.95
C GLU A 39 -5.18 12.82 5.19
N GLY A 40 -4.54 13.66 6.01
CA GLY A 40 -3.12 13.57 6.34
C GLY A 40 -2.90 13.02 7.76
N LEU A 41 -1.70 12.46 7.99
CA LEU A 41 -1.26 12.04 9.31
C LEU A 41 -0.15 12.96 9.82
N TYR A 42 -0.26 13.41 11.07
CA TYR A 42 0.70 14.33 11.68
C TYR A 42 1.40 13.69 12.87
N GLN A 43 2.73 13.73 12.90
CA GLN A 43 3.56 13.27 14.01
C GLN A 43 4.59 14.34 14.37
N GLY A 44 4.31 15.12 15.42
CA GLY A 44 5.10 16.31 15.72
C GLY A 44 5.12 17.25 14.50
N ASP A 45 6.31 17.57 14.00
CA ASP A 45 6.50 18.43 12.83
C ASP A 45 6.41 17.70 11.48
N LYS A 46 6.28 16.36 11.48
CA LYS A 46 6.18 15.57 10.25
C LYS A 46 4.74 15.50 9.78
N ARG A 47 4.52 15.77 8.49
CA ARG A 47 3.23 15.61 7.82
C ARG A 47 3.34 14.51 6.78
N TYR A 48 2.44 13.56 6.86
CA TYR A 48 2.30 12.47 5.91
C TYR A 48 1.02 12.66 5.10
N ILE A 49 1.14 12.54 3.77
CA ILE A 49 0.04 12.69 2.82
C ILE A 49 -0.20 11.35 2.14
N ARG A 50 -1.47 10.97 2.04
CA ARG A 50 -1.90 9.75 1.35
C ARG A 50 -1.45 9.77 -0.12
N GLN A 51 -0.96 8.64 -0.61
CA GLN A 51 -0.77 8.43 -2.05
C GLN A 51 -2.09 8.00 -2.72
N THR A 52 -2.09 7.92 -4.04
CA THR A 52 -3.23 7.39 -4.80
C THR A 52 -3.60 5.98 -4.34
N ASN A 53 -4.89 5.65 -4.47
CA ASN A 53 -5.44 4.35 -4.05
C ASN A 53 -4.94 3.17 -4.88
N ASN A 54 -4.14 3.41 -5.93
CA ASN A 54 -3.51 2.39 -6.73
C ASN A 54 -2.10 2.02 -6.24
N LEU A 55 -1.62 2.58 -5.12
CA LEU A 55 -0.35 2.20 -4.52
C LEU A 55 -0.60 1.37 -3.26
N ALA A 56 0.00 0.19 -3.19
CA ALA A 56 -0.17 -0.75 -2.08
C ALA A 56 1.17 -1.16 -1.47
N ALA A 57 1.15 -1.46 -0.17
CA ALA A 57 2.29 -2.06 0.51
C ALA A 57 2.39 -3.56 0.16
N ILE A 58 3.61 -4.05 -0.03
CA ILE A 58 3.86 -5.49 -0.24
C ILE A 58 3.76 -6.22 1.09
N ASN A 59 4.47 -5.72 2.10
CA ASN A 59 4.49 -6.27 3.45
C ASN A 59 4.56 -5.16 4.48
N LEU A 60 3.66 -5.21 5.46
CA LEU A 60 3.74 -4.34 6.63
C LEU A 60 4.81 -4.84 7.59
N GLY A 61 5.60 -3.91 8.11
CA GLY A 61 6.60 -4.15 9.15
C GLY A 61 6.01 -3.97 10.55
N LYS A 62 6.78 -3.34 11.43
CA LYS A 62 6.37 -3.08 12.81
C LYS A 62 5.25 -2.03 12.88
N GLN A 63 4.30 -2.21 13.78
CA GLN A 63 3.38 -1.14 14.16
C GLN A 63 4.14 -0.03 14.91
N ILE A 64 4.07 1.20 14.40
CA ILE A 64 4.81 2.37 14.89
C ILE A 64 3.92 3.44 15.52
N GLY A 65 2.60 3.26 15.48
CA GLY A 65 1.67 4.10 16.22
C GLY A 65 0.22 3.73 15.98
N VAL A 66 -0.63 4.51 16.62
CA VAL A 66 -2.08 4.54 16.42
C VAL A 66 -2.46 6.02 16.22
N THR A 67 -3.45 6.28 15.38
CA THR A 67 -4.01 7.63 15.20
C THR A 67 -5.05 7.93 16.27
N ASP A 68 -5.39 9.20 16.46
CA ASP A 68 -6.55 9.65 17.26
C ASP A 68 -7.90 9.10 16.77
N GLU A 69 -7.99 8.71 15.50
CA GLU A 69 -9.11 7.96 14.92
C GLU A 69 -9.00 6.43 15.06
N LYS A 70 -8.05 5.92 15.86
CA LYS A 70 -7.81 4.49 16.10
C LYS A 70 -7.32 3.70 14.88
N GLN A 71 -6.82 4.38 13.85
CA GLN A 71 -6.17 3.72 12.71
C GLN A 71 -4.80 3.20 13.15
N GLN A 72 -4.42 2.00 12.69
CA GLN A 72 -3.12 1.42 13.02
C GLN A 72 -2.07 1.87 12.00
N VAL A 73 -0.93 2.40 12.46
CA VAL A 73 0.14 2.89 11.58
C VAL A 73 1.35 1.94 11.63
N TYR A 74 1.81 1.51 10.46
CA TYR A 74 2.87 0.53 10.27
C TYR A 74 4.02 1.08 9.42
N GLU A 75 5.21 0.56 9.67
CA GLU A 75 6.33 0.63 8.72
C GLU A 75 5.99 -0.17 7.46
N ILE A 76 6.54 0.23 6.33
CA ILE A 76 6.51 -0.58 5.11
C ILE A 76 7.87 -1.25 4.98
N THR A 77 7.89 -2.59 4.92
CA THR A 77 9.15 -3.35 4.87
C THR A 77 9.96 -2.97 3.63
N GLY A 78 11.24 -2.60 3.82
CA GLY A 78 12.13 -2.20 2.74
C GLY A 78 12.06 -0.71 2.38
N LEU A 79 11.25 0.09 3.06
CA LEU A 79 11.23 1.55 2.94
C LEU A 79 11.58 2.22 4.26
N ASP A 80 12.13 3.43 4.17
CA ASP A 80 12.40 4.29 5.32
C ASP A 80 11.09 4.79 5.94
N SER A 81 10.88 4.53 7.23
CA SER A 81 9.65 4.87 7.96
C SER A 81 9.51 6.37 8.25
N ASP A 82 10.62 7.11 8.15
CA ASP A 82 10.58 8.57 8.19
C ASP A 82 10.01 9.16 6.88
N SER A 83 10.08 8.40 5.79
CA SER A 83 9.65 8.80 4.45
C SER A 83 8.32 8.19 4.03
N TRP A 84 8.04 6.94 4.42
CA TRP A 84 6.91 6.12 3.97
C TRP A 84 6.30 5.32 5.11
N ILE A 85 4.98 5.39 5.26
CA ILE A 85 4.22 4.64 6.26
C ILE A 85 2.94 4.09 5.64
N CYS A 86 2.34 3.08 6.28
CA CYS A 86 1.03 2.56 5.91
C CYS A 86 0.05 2.72 7.08
N SER A 87 -1.13 3.29 6.82
CA SER A 87 -2.25 3.25 7.76
C SER A 87 -3.18 2.12 7.39
N ARG A 88 -3.69 1.39 8.38
CA ARG A 88 -4.70 0.35 8.22
C ARG A 88 -5.92 0.65 9.08
N THR A 89 -7.08 0.70 8.43
CA THR A 89 -8.39 0.86 9.06
C THR A 89 -9.34 -0.18 8.48
N ASP A 90 -9.97 -0.99 9.32
CA ASP A 90 -10.93 -2.03 8.91
C ASP A 90 -10.41 -2.98 7.81
N GLY A 91 -9.11 -3.28 7.87
CA GLY A 91 -8.43 -4.15 6.89
C GLY A 91 -8.06 -3.46 5.56
N ILE A 92 -8.44 -2.19 5.37
CA ILE A 92 -8.05 -1.38 4.22
C ILE A 92 -6.72 -0.70 4.52
N GLU A 93 -5.74 -0.92 3.65
CA GLU A 93 -4.42 -0.31 3.74
C GLU A 93 -4.34 0.95 2.88
N SER A 94 -3.58 1.94 3.35
CA SER A 94 -3.32 3.18 2.63
C SER A 94 -1.89 3.61 2.85
N VAL A 95 -1.17 3.79 1.74
CA VAL A 95 0.23 4.24 1.76
C VAL A 95 0.27 5.76 1.89
N PHE A 96 1.10 6.24 2.81
CA PHE A 96 1.38 7.66 3.00
C PHE A 96 2.87 7.93 2.80
N ARG A 97 3.17 9.11 2.26
CA ARG A 97 4.52 9.64 2.18
C ARG A 97 4.66 10.88 3.06
N GLU A 98 5.84 11.13 3.58
CA GLU A 98 6.16 12.42 4.19
C GLU A 98 6.18 13.53 3.12
N THR A 99 5.81 14.76 3.49
CA THR A 99 5.70 15.88 2.54
C THR A 99 6.95 16.19 1.74
N LYS A 100 8.15 16.00 2.32
CA LYS A 100 9.46 16.22 1.66
C LYS A 100 9.80 15.10 0.69
N THR A 101 9.23 13.90 0.87
CA THR A 101 9.37 12.80 -0.07
C THR A 101 8.57 13.12 -1.35
N PRO A 102 9.16 13.05 -2.55
CA PRO A 102 8.44 13.35 -3.79
C PRO A 102 7.19 12.48 -3.97
N TYR A 103 6.16 13.05 -4.60
CA TYR A 103 4.99 12.29 -5.02
C TYR A 103 5.38 11.25 -6.07
N LEU A 104 4.92 10.01 -5.88
CA LEU A 104 5.28 8.89 -6.73
C LEU A 104 4.14 8.63 -7.72
N ILE A 105 4.49 8.56 -8.99
CA ILE A 105 3.60 8.22 -10.11
C ILE A 105 4.20 7.04 -10.88
N PRO A 106 3.39 6.26 -11.61
CA PRO A 106 3.88 5.09 -12.37
C PRO A 106 5.11 5.38 -13.24
N GLU A 107 5.15 6.54 -13.91
CA GLU A 107 6.23 6.96 -14.80
C GLU A 107 7.55 7.19 -14.05
N LYS A 108 7.48 7.67 -12.80
CA LYS A 108 8.65 7.89 -11.93
C LYS A 108 9.03 6.66 -11.11
N PHE A 109 8.15 5.67 -11.05
CA PHE A 109 8.35 4.44 -10.27
C PHE A 109 9.48 3.56 -10.81
N LYS A 110 9.79 3.71 -12.11
CA LYS A 110 10.80 2.93 -12.83
C LYS A 110 10.62 1.42 -12.60
N ALA A 111 9.43 0.94 -12.93
CA ALA A 111 9.14 -0.48 -12.73
C ALA A 111 10.14 -1.37 -13.48
N ASN A 112 10.58 -2.44 -12.83
CA ASN A 112 11.50 -3.42 -13.38
C ASN A 112 10.93 -4.85 -13.35
N LYS A 113 9.72 -5.02 -12.80
CA LYS A 113 8.98 -6.27 -12.82
C LYS A 113 7.48 -5.98 -12.86
N LEU A 114 6.77 -6.71 -13.73
CA LEU A 114 5.32 -6.72 -13.81
C LEU A 114 4.79 -8.07 -13.36
N LEU A 115 3.76 -8.08 -12.53
CA LEU A 115 2.97 -9.27 -12.24
C LEU A 115 1.55 -9.06 -12.76
N ILE A 116 1.09 -9.97 -13.60
CA ILE A 116 -0.22 -9.89 -14.22
C ILE A 116 -1.05 -11.05 -13.73
N LYS A 117 -2.26 -10.77 -13.24
CA LYS A 117 -3.16 -11.78 -12.67
C LYS A 117 -4.59 -11.55 -13.14
N ASP A 118 -5.32 -12.64 -13.28
CA ASP A 118 -6.77 -12.59 -13.52
C ASP A 118 -7.47 -12.01 -12.30
N GLU A 119 -8.40 -11.08 -12.52
CA GLU A 119 -9.20 -10.49 -11.45
C GLU A 119 -10.12 -11.57 -10.84
N GLY A 120 -10.07 -11.73 -9.51
CA GLY A 120 -11.00 -12.61 -8.77
C GLY A 120 -10.56 -14.08 -8.56
N ALA A 121 -9.49 -14.56 -9.19
CA ALA A 121 -9.05 -15.94 -9.02
C ALA A 121 -7.97 -16.09 -7.92
N LEU A 122 -8.36 -16.55 -6.73
CA LEU A 122 -7.42 -17.11 -5.76
C LEU A 122 -6.73 -18.32 -6.40
N GLY A 123 -5.48 -18.16 -6.84
CA GLY A 123 -4.73 -19.19 -7.57
C GLY A 123 -4.89 -19.16 -9.10
N GLY A 124 -5.39 -18.07 -9.68
CA GLY A 124 -5.46 -17.88 -11.15
C GLY A 124 -4.11 -17.82 -11.85
N LYS A 125 -4.10 -17.85 -13.19
CA LYS A 125 -2.87 -17.77 -13.99
C LYS A 125 -2.16 -16.45 -13.66
N GLN A 126 -0.88 -16.55 -13.30
CA GLN A 126 -0.03 -15.41 -13.04
C GLN A 126 1.10 -15.39 -14.06
N VAL A 127 1.37 -14.22 -14.61
CA VAL A 127 2.49 -14.01 -15.53
C VAL A 127 3.41 -12.97 -14.93
N ILE A 128 4.69 -13.32 -14.81
CA ILE A 128 5.74 -12.43 -14.33
C ILE A 128 6.59 -12.02 -15.53
N ILE A 129 6.72 -10.72 -15.75
CA ILE A 129 7.60 -10.13 -16.77
C ILE A 129 8.70 -9.39 -16.03
N SER A 130 9.94 -9.78 -16.27
CA SER A 130 11.15 -9.13 -15.71
C SER A 130 12.14 -8.70 -16.81
N GLN A 131 11.77 -8.85 -18.08
CA GLN A 131 12.59 -8.45 -19.23
C GLN A 131 12.53 -6.94 -19.39
N LYS A 132 13.67 -6.28 -19.16
CA LYS A 132 13.77 -4.81 -19.13
C LYS A 132 13.26 -4.13 -20.40
N ASP A 133 13.60 -4.66 -21.57
CA ASP A 133 13.21 -4.11 -22.87
C ASP A 133 11.69 -4.17 -23.09
N ILE A 134 11.04 -5.24 -22.65
CA ILE A 134 9.58 -5.38 -22.73
C ILE A 134 8.91 -4.38 -21.79
N ILE A 135 9.38 -4.27 -20.55
CA ILE A 135 8.82 -3.35 -19.56
C ILE A 135 9.00 -1.90 -20.02
N GLU A 136 10.18 -1.53 -20.50
CA GLU A 136 10.45 -0.19 -21.02
C GLU A 136 9.52 0.16 -22.19
N ARG A 137 9.23 -0.78 -23.10
CA ARG A 137 8.25 -0.56 -24.18
C ARG A 137 6.85 -0.30 -23.64
N ILE A 138 6.36 -1.13 -22.72
CA ILE A 138 5.02 -0.96 -22.12
C ILE A 138 4.92 0.39 -21.39
N LEU A 139 5.92 0.73 -20.58
CA LEU A 139 5.96 1.99 -19.84
C LEU A 139 6.15 3.20 -20.76
N SER A 140 6.80 3.03 -21.92
CA SER A 140 6.96 4.12 -22.89
C SER A 140 5.67 4.56 -23.57
N ASP A 141 4.64 3.70 -23.55
CA ASP A 141 3.29 4.03 -24.02
C ASP A 141 2.47 4.77 -22.94
N MET A 142 2.89 4.75 -21.67
CA MET A 142 2.23 5.48 -20.59
C MET A 142 2.66 6.96 -20.58
N LYS A 143 2.21 7.70 -21.60
CA LYS A 143 2.47 9.14 -21.79
C LYS A 143 1.21 9.90 -22.14
N ASP A 144 1.24 11.21 -21.96
CA ASP A 144 0.11 12.11 -22.22
C ASP A 144 -0.47 11.97 -23.64
N GLU A 145 0.37 11.72 -24.64
CA GLU A 145 -0.04 11.54 -26.04
C GLU A 145 -0.92 10.30 -26.28
N ASN A 146 -0.85 9.31 -25.38
CA ASN A 146 -1.61 8.07 -25.44
C ASN A 146 -2.80 8.04 -24.48
N LEU A 147 -3.09 9.16 -23.81
CA LEU A 147 -4.26 9.27 -22.96
C LEU A 147 -5.54 9.20 -23.79
N VAL A 148 -6.45 8.33 -23.37
CA VAL A 148 -7.73 8.11 -24.03
C VAL A 148 -8.85 8.06 -23.01
N LYS A 149 -10.08 8.24 -23.47
CA LYS A 149 -11.25 7.92 -22.65
C LYS A 149 -11.25 6.42 -22.39
N THR A 150 -11.52 6.02 -21.16
CA THR A 150 -11.72 4.62 -20.79
C THR A 150 -12.81 4.01 -21.70
N PRO A 151 -12.53 2.89 -22.37
CA PRO A 151 -13.51 2.22 -23.23
C PRO A 151 -14.73 1.74 -22.42
N ASP A 152 -15.88 1.66 -23.09
CA ASP A 152 -17.11 1.17 -22.47
C ASP A 152 -16.97 -0.32 -22.12
N THR A 153 -17.51 -0.74 -20.98
CA THR A 153 -17.34 -2.11 -20.46
C THR A 153 -17.87 -3.19 -21.40
N GLU A 154 -18.84 -2.87 -22.26
CA GLU A 154 -19.38 -3.80 -23.27
C GLU A 154 -18.37 -4.16 -24.36
N GLN A 155 -17.35 -3.32 -24.58
CA GLN A 155 -16.28 -3.56 -25.57
C GLN A 155 -15.11 -4.33 -24.99
N ILE A 156 -15.05 -4.49 -23.67
CA ILE A 156 -13.93 -5.15 -22.98
C ILE A 156 -14.18 -6.65 -22.88
N SER A 157 -13.33 -7.43 -23.56
CA SER A 157 -13.38 -8.90 -23.52
C SER A 157 -12.65 -9.48 -22.31
N SER A 158 -11.64 -8.78 -21.80
CA SER A 158 -10.82 -9.26 -20.68
C SER A 158 -10.29 -8.12 -19.81
N ILE A 159 -10.31 -8.34 -18.50
CA ILE A 159 -9.72 -7.46 -17.49
C ILE A 159 -8.70 -8.27 -16.68
N LYS A 160 -7.48 -7.73 -16.54
CA LYS A 160 -6.42 -8.32 -15.72
C LYS A 160 -5.80 -7.26 -14.83
N GLN A 161 -5.48 -7.60 -13.58
CA GLN A 161 -4.74 -6.70 -12.71
C GLN A 161 -3.24 -6.79 -13.04
N VAL A 162 -2.60 -5.63 -13.18
CA VAL A 162 -1.17 -5.47 -13.46
C VAL A 162 -0.51 -4.77 -12.28
N ASN A 163 0.35 -5.49 -11.58
CA ASN A 163 1.14 -4.94 -10.49
C ASN A 163 2.53 -4.53 -10.99
N LEU A 164 2.89 -3.26 -10.82
CA LEU A 164 4.21 -2.73 -11.16
C LEU A 164 5.11 -2.76 -9.91
N TYR A 165 6.26 -3.42 -9.99
CA TYR A 165 7.26 -3.48 -8.92
C TYR A 165 8.55 -2.77 -9.34
N SER A 166 9.26 -2.19 -8.37
CA SER A 166 10.53 -1.50 -8.56
C SER A 166 11.52 -1.90 -7.47
N GLU A 167 12.78 -2.11 -7.84
CA GLU A 167 13.87 -2.31 -6.87
C GLU A 167 14.20 -1.03 -6.11
N ASP A 168 13.93 0.15 -6.68
CA ASP A 168 14.11 1.45 -6.00
C ASP A 168 13.09 1.64 -4.88
N TYR A 169 11.97 0.90 -4.93
CA TYR A 169 10.86 0.95 -3.97
C TYR A 169 10.39 -0.45 -3.56
N PRO A 170 11.24 -1.24 -2.87
CA PRO A 170 11.03 -2.68 -2.69
C PRO A 170 9.88 -3.06 -1.75
N GLY A 171 9.25 -2.08 -1.08
CA GLY A 171 8.16 -2.28 -0.14
C GLY A 171 6.77 -1.96 -0.68
N ILE A 172 6.66 -1.38 -1.87
CA ILE A 172 5.38 -0.93 -2.48
C ILE A 172 5.29 -1.37 -3.93
N TYR A 173 4.08 -1.37 -4.46
CA TYR A 173 3.80 -1.63 -5.87
C TYR A 173 2.59 -0.84 -6.33
N PHE A 174 2.58 -0.46 -7.61
CA PHE A 174 1.40 0.12 -8.24
C PHE A 174 0.46 -0.97 -8.76
N ILE A 175 -0.84 -0.68 -8.74
CA ILE A 175 -1.92 -1.52 -9.22
C ILE A 175 -2.57 -0.82 -10.41
N LEU A 176 -2.46 -1.40 -11.60
CA LEU A 176 -3.16 -0.97 -12.80
C LEU A 176 -4.06 -2.10 -13.28
N TYR A 177 -4.92 -1.80 -14.25
CA TYR A 177 -5.77 -2.78 -14.91
C TYR A 177 -5.51 -2.79 -16.41
N LEU A 178 -5.19 -3.96 -16.95
CA LEU A 178 -5.16 -4.21 -18.38
C LEU A 178 -6.58 -4.48 -18.86
N LEU A 179 -7.07 -3.64 -19.75
CA LEU A 179 -8.35 -3.81 -20.45
C LEU A 179 -8.05 -4.23 -21.89
N HIS A 180 -8.63 -5.35 -22.32
CA HIS A 180 -8.52 -5.83 -23.70
C HIS A 180 -9.83 -5.60 -24.45
N ASP A 181 -9.76 -4.85 -25.55
CA ASP A 181 -10.83 -4.74 -26.53
C ASP A 181 -10.46 -5.58 -27.76
N GLU A 182 -11.04 -6.78 -27.83
CA GLU A 182 -10.87 -7.71 -28.97
C GLU A 182 -11.46 -7.16 -30.27
N SER A 183 -12.50 -6.31 -30.20
CA SER A 183 -13.21 -5.83 -31.39
C SER A 183 -12.35 -4.87 -32.20
N ASN A 184 -11.58 -4.02 -31.51
CA ASN A 184 -10.68 -3.07 -32.14
C ASN A 184 -9.21 -3.49 -32.13
N GLY A 185 -8.88 -4.60 -31.44
CA GLY A 185 -7.50 -5.03 -31.24
C GLY A 185 -6.69 -3.95 -30.54
N TYR A 186 -7.18 -3.46 -29.41
CA TYR A 186 -6.43 -2.50 -28.59
C TYR A 186 -6.37 -2.96 -27.14
N CYS A 187 -5.26 -2.64 -26.50
CA CYS A 187 -5.05 -2.85 -25.08
C CYS A 187 -4.96 -1.49 -24.39
N PHE A 188 -5.42 -1.44 -23.16
CA PHE A 188 -5.38 -0.23 -22.35
C PHE A 188 -4.85 -0.55 -20.97
N LEU A 189 -4.09 0.38 -20.39
CA LEU A 189 -3.79 0.37 -18.96
C LEU A 189 -4.64 1.43 -18.28
N LEU A 190 -5.38 1.04 -17.25
CA LEU A 190 -6.22 1.90 -16.44
C LEU A 190 -5.63 2.04 -15.04
N GLU A 191 -5.41 3.28 -14.62
CA GLU A 191 -5.25 3.66 -13.22
C GLU A 191 -6.62 4.00 -12.64
N SER A 192 -7.22 3.06 -11.91
CA SER A 192 -8.58 3.21 -11.38
C SER A 192 -8.72 4.36 -10.37
N GLY A 193 -7.65 4.72 -9.67
CA GLY A 193 -7.65 5.80 -8.66
C GLY A 193 -7.86 7.19 -9.27
N THR A 194 -7.29 7.44 -10.45
CA THR A 194 -7.38 8.74 -11.15
C THR A 194 -8.31 8.67 -12.37
N GLN A 195 -8.78 7.48 -12.72
CA GLN A 195 -9.49 7.19 -13.98
C GLN A 195 -8.66 7.52 -15.23
N THR A 196 -7.33 7.50 -15.09
CA THR A 196 -6.41 7.73 -16.21
C THR A 196 -6.26 6.45 -17.00
N THR A 197 -6.49 6.52 -18.31
CA THR A 197 -6.38 5.38 -19.21
C THR A 197 -5.39 5.70 -20.33
N TRP A 198 -4.40 4.84 -20.49
CA TRP A 198 -3.45 4.90 -21.60
C TRP A 198 -3.80 3.80 -22.61
N LYS A 199 -3.88 4.18 -23.88
CA LYS A 199 -3.88 3.23 -24.99
C LYS A 199 -2.48 2.68 -25.15
N ILE A 200 -2.31 1.37 -24.95
CA ILE A 200 -1.04 0.68 -25.08
C ILE A 200 -1.06 -0.28 -26.26
N GLY A 201 0.13 -0.61 -26.78
CA GLY A 201 0.26 -1.66 -27.79
C GLY A 201 -0.14 -3.05 -27.26
N HIS A 202 -0.01 -4.05 -28.14
CA HIS A 202 -0.31 -5.45 -27.81
C HIS A 202 0.81 -6.17 -27.03
N GLU A 203 1.93 -5.50 -26.76
CA GLU A 203 3.12 -6.13 -26.19
C GLU A 203 2.82 -6.83 -24.87
N LEU A 204 2.02 -6.21 -24.01
CA LEU A 204 1.61 -6.81 -22.74
C LEU A 204 0.74 -8.06 -22.96
N MET A 205 -0.20 -8.01 -23.90
CA MET A 205 -1.08 -9.15 -24.22
C MET A 205 -0.31 -10.34 -24.78
N LYS A 206 0.68 -10.09 -25.65
CA LYS A 206 1.54 -11.14 -26.22
C LYS A 206 2.30 -11.95 -25.17
N GLN A 207 2.55 -11.39 -23.99
CA GLN A 207 3.22 -12.10 -22.89
C GLN A 207 2.25 -12.97 -22.07
N ILE A 208 0.94 -12.73 -22.16
CA ILE A 208 -0.06 -13.34 -21.28
C ILE A 208 -0.83 -14.48 -21.97
N MET A 209 -0.99 -14.40 -23.29
CA MET A 209 -1.59 -15.45 -24.13
C MET A 209 -0.66 -16.68 -24.17
#